data_AF-A0A702LFM7-F1
#
_entry.id   AF-A0A702LFM7-F1
#
_cell.length_a   1.000
_cell.length_b   1.000
_cell.length_c   1.000
_cell.angle_alpha   90.00
_cell.angle_beta   90.00
_cell.angle_gamma   90.00
#
_symmetry.space_group_name_H-M   'P 1'
#
loop_
_entity.id
_entity.type
_entity.pdbx_description
1 polymer ?
#
loop_
_entity_poly.entity_id
_entity_poly.type
_entity_poly.pdbx_seq_one_letter_code
_entity_poly.pdbx_strand_id
1 'polypeptide(L)'
;MDESTLDKVAEFICGNGEQYPEYRSSSRLTAFFARAGLPHFIHDGSTRQKWVLECLKACSREELASVLKRLASPKEYAGERLKIKNALDLLNEITYVEGFRIKLVGLEPTFEKIAIDYSDNNDERALTPQPAPDFLSLGLESGVGEILINRWEEVQKCVDAGAHLSAIIIMGSMLEGLLLGVCQRNPAVVNRCPSAPKHKDNGKVKHFAEWKLSELIGVAHQVGWLDMDVRKFSHSLRDFRNLIHPYEQMVTKVYPDEDTCSISWLVVQAAINDLARVIKA
;
A
#
# COMPACT_ATOMS: atom_id res chain seq x y z
N MET A 1 -32.95 0.19 -2.74
CA MET A 1 -31.95 1.16 -3.17
C MET A 1 -32.62 2.50 -3.22
N ASP A 2 -32.08 3.44 -2.46
CA ASP A 2 -32.56 4.81 -2.40
C ASP A 2 -32.37 5.51 -3.75
N GLU A 3 -33.22 6.50 -4.04
CA GLU A 3 -33.17 7.23 -5.31
C GLU A 3 -31.85 7.98 -5.50
N SER A 4 -31.26 8.52 -4.42
CA SER A 4 -29.97 9.20 -4.49
C SER A 4 -28.82 8.25 -4.85
N THR A 5 -28.85 7.01 -4.32
CA THR A 5 -27.92 5.95 -4.68
C THR A 5 -28.08 5.57 -6.16
N LEU A 6 -29.33 5.43 -6.63
CA LEU A 6 -29.59 5.11 -8.04
C LEU A 6 -29.09 6.20 -8.99
N ASP A 7 -29.23 7.48 -8.64
CA ASP A 7 -28.69 8.58 -9.46
C ASP A 7 -27.16 8.53 -9.54
N LYS A 8 -26.47 8.26 -8.42
CA LYS A 8 -25.01 8.07 -8.40
C LYS A 8 -24.56 6.85 -9.21
N VAL A 9 -25.28 5.74 -9.14
CA VAL A 9 -25.03 4.58 -10.00
C VAL A 9 -25.27 4.93 -11.48
N ALA A 10 -26.30 5.70 -11.80
CA ALA A 10 -26.57 6.15 -13.17
C ALA A 10 -25.45 7.06 -13.71
N GLU A 11 -24.95 7.96 -12.89
CA GLU A 11 -23.80 8.82 -13.18
C GLU A 11 -22.56 7.97 -13.50
N PHE A 12 -22.26 6.97 -12.67
CA PHE A 12 -21.16 6.04 -12.87
C PHE A 12 -21.32 5.19 -14.15
N ILE A 13 -22.50 4.62 -14.41
CA ILE A 13 -22.74 3.86 -15.64
C ILE A 13 -22.48 4.74 -16.88
N CYS A 14 -22.89 6.01 -16.86
CA CYS A 14 -22.63 6.95 -17.96
C CYS A 14 -21.15 7.33 -18.11
N GLY A 15 -20.44 7.45 -16.99
CA GLY A 15 -19.03 7.85 -16.93
C GLY A 15 -18.81 9.31 -17.33
N ASN A 16 -19.64 10.23 -16.84
CA ASN A 16 -19.63 11.64 -17.29
C ASN A 16 -18.43 12.49 -16.79
N GLY A 17 -17.74 12.05 -15.74
CA GLY A 17 -16.54 12.69 -15.16
C GLY A 17 -15.27 11.83 -15.24
N GLU A 18 -14.11 12.46 -15.04
CA GLU A 18 -12.77 11.82 -15.13
C GLU A 18 -12.53 10.75 -14.05
N GLN A 19 -13.27 10.81 -12.94
CA GLN A 19 -13.19 9.82 -11.87
C GLN A 19 -13.69 8.44 -12.31
N TYR A 20 -14.53 8.36 -13.35
CA TYR A 20 -15.14 7.11 -13.76
C TYR A 20 -14.21 6.28 -14.67
N PRO A 21 -14.10 4.96 -14.44
CA PRO A 21 -13.23 4.08 -15.21
C PRO A 21 -13.48 4.05 -16.73
N GLU A 22 -14.72 4.30 -17.18
CA GLU A 22 -15.09 4.19 -18.59
C GLU A 22 -16.28 5.11 -18.92
N TYR A 23 -16.12 5.93 -19.96
CA TYR A 23 -17.22 6.71 -20.55
C TYR A 23 -18.08 5.83 -21.48
N ARG A 24 -19.41 5.85 -21.30
CA ARG A 24 -20.36 5.08 -22.13
C ARG A 24 -21.25 5.98 -22.98
N SER A 25 -21.02 5.99 -24.30
CA SER A 25 -21.95 6.58 -25.28
C SER A 25 -23.30 5.85 -25.30
N SER A 26 -24.31 6.40 -25.97
CA SER A 26 -25.66 5.80 -26.06
C SER A 26 -25.66 4.33 -26.53
N SER A 27 -24.88 4.00 -27.56
CA SER A 27 -24.75 2.61 -28.03
C SER A 27 -24.06 1.71 -27.00
N ARG A 28 -23.08 2.24 -26.27
CA ARG A 28 -22.39 1.51 -25.20
C ARG A 28 -23.28 1.31 -23.96
N LEU A 29 -24.23 2.21 -23.69
CA LEU A 29 -25.23 2.05 -22.63
C LEU A 29 -26.18 0.89 -22.93
N THR A 30 -26.77 0.85 -24.13
CA THR A 30 -27.58 -0.30 -24.57
C THR A 30 -26.79 -1.60 -24.47
N ALA A 31 -25.53 -1.59 -24.93
CA ALA A 31 -24.66 -2.77 -24.86
C ALA A 31 -24.32 -3.17 -23.41
N PHE A 32 -24.17 -2.22 -22.49
CA PHE A 32 -23.94 -2.48 -21.07
C PHE A 32 -25.14 -3.19 -20.43
N PHE A 33 -26.35 -2.68 -20.61
CA PHE A 33 -27.56 -3.31 -20.07
C PHE A 33 -27.78 -4.70 -20.66
N ALA A 34 -27.54 -4.88 -21.97
CA ALA A 34 -27.56 -6.20 -22.58
C ALA A 34 -26.56 -7.18 -21.94
N ARG A 35 -25.32 -6.74 -21.66
CA ARG A 35 -24.32 -7.54 -20.94
C ARG A 35 -24.67 -7.80 -19.47
N ALA A 36 -25.49 -6.94 -18.87
CA ALA A 36 -26.08 -7.15 -17.55
C ALA A 36 -27.31 -8.08 -17.58
N GLY A 37 -27.68 -8.64 -18.74
CA GLY A 37 -28.83 -9.53 -18.89
C GLY A 37 -30.16 -8.80 -19.13
N LEU A 38 -30.12 -7.49 -19.46
CA LEU A 38 -31.28 -6.64 -19.65
C LEU A 38 -31.31 -6.05 -21.07
N PRO A 39 -31.44 -6.89 -22.12
CA PRO A 39 -31.37 -6.44 -23.51
C PRO A 39 -32.56 -5.57 -23.94
N HIS A 40 -33.62 -5.50 -23.13
CA HIS A 40 -34.80 -4.69 -23.41
C HIS A 40 -34.57 -3.18 -23.19
N PHE A 41 -33.55 -2.80 -22.42
CA PHE A 41 -33.17 -1.39 -22.27
C PHE A 41 -32.34 -0.91 -23.46
N ILE A 42 -33.01 -0.22 -24.38
CA ILE A 42 -32.40 0.40 -25.56
C ILE A 42 -32.45 1.91 -25.39
N HIS A 43 -31.29 2.56 -25.45
CA HIS A 43 -31.19 4.01 -25.28
C HIS A 43 -31.99 4.75 -26.36
N ASP A 44 -32.88 5.64 -25.93
CA ASP A 44 -33.89 6.30 -26.77
C ASP A 44 -33.43 7.63 -27.39
N GLY A 45 -32.24 8.10 -27.03
CA GLY A 45 -31.67 9.37 -27.50
C GLY A 45 -31.88 10.54 -26.54
N SER A 46 -32.58 10.32 -25.42
CA SER A 46 -32.67 11.28 -24.33
C SER A 46 -31.34 11.45 -23.59
N THR A 47 -31.32 12.31 -22.57
CA THR A 47 -30.12 12.55 -21.77
C THR A 47 -29.68 11.27 -21.07
N ARG A 48 -28.46 10.79 -21.38
CA ARG A 48 -27.90 9.51 -20.91
C ARG A 48 -28.17 9.22 -19.43
N GLN A 49 -27.76 10.11 -18.51
CA GLN A 49 -27.92 9.87 -17.07
C GLN A 49 -29.39 9.77 -16.66
N LYS A 50 -30.25 10.65 -17.20
CA LYS A 50 -31.69 10.60 -16.94
C LYS A 50 -32.29 9.28 -17.43
N TRP A 51 -31.94 8.85 -18.65
CA TRP A 51 -32.39 7.59 -19.20
C TRP A 51 -31.94 6.39 -18.37
N VAL A 52 -30.66 6.36 -17.97
CA VAL A 52 -30.11 5.29 -17.13
C VAL A 52 -30.82 5.24 -15.78
N LEU A 53 -31.05 6.39 -15.13
CA LEU A 53 -31.77 6.46 -13.86
C LEU A 53 -33.18 5.88 -13.97
N GLU A 54 -33.93 6.23 -15.02
CA GLU A 54 -35.27 5.66 -15.25
C GLU A 54 -35.22 4.14 -15.51
N CYS A 55 -34.21 3.65 -16.22
CA CYS A 55 -34.00 2.21 -16.39
C CYS A 55 -33.73 1.51 -15.04
N LEU A 56 -32.87 2.10 -14.20
CA LEU A 56 -32.57 1.56 -12.88
C LEU A 56 -33.80 1.56 -11.96
N LYS A 57 -34.63 2.60 -11.99
CA LYS A 57 -35.90 2.66 -11.25
C LYS A 57 -36.91 1.61 -11.71
N ALA A 58 -36.90 1.27 -13.00
CA ALA A 58 -37.77 0.25 -13.57
C ALA A 58 -37.30 -1.19 -13.28
N CYS A 59 -36.05 -1.38 -12.88
CA CYS A 59 -35.50 -2.71 -12.57
C CYS A 59 -36.09 -3.27 -11.28
N SER A 60 -36.37 -4.57 -11.28
CA SER A 60 -36.56 -5.37 -10.05
C SER A 60 -35.27 -5.46 -9.23
N ARG A 61 -35.37 -5.99 -8.02
CA ARG A 61 -34.21 -6.18 -7.12
C ARG A 61 -33.14 -7.08 -7.76
N GLU A 62 -33.57 -8.16 -8.41
CA GLU A 62 -32.69 -9.14 -9.05
C GLU A 62 -31.99 -8.53 -10.27
N GLU A 63 -32.70 -7.71 -11.04
CA GLU A 63 -32.15 -7.01 -12.20
C GLU A 63 -31.15 -5.94 -11.78
N LEU A 64 -31.45 -5.15 -10.75
CA LEU A 64 -30.50 -4.20 -10.15
C LEU A 64 -29.24 -4.92 -9.66
N ALA A 65 -29.40 -6.07 -9.00
CA ALA A 65 -28.26 -6.87 -8.56
C ALA A 65 -27.39 -7.32 -9.75
N SER A 66 -28.00 -7.66 -10.89
CA SER A 66 -27.28 -8.00 -12.12
C SER A 66 -26.53 -6.80 -12.71
N VAL A 67 -27.15 -5.61 -12.71
CA VAL A 67 -26.51 -4.37 -13.16
C VAL A 67 -25.27 -4.04 -12.32
N LEU A 68 -25.41 -4.06 -10.99
CA LEU A 68 -24.30 -3.76 -10.07
C LEU A 68 -23.17 -4.79 -10.21
N LYS A 69 -23.51 -6.09 -10.32
CA LYS A 69 -22.52 -7.14 -10.60
C LYS A 69 -21.83 -6.91 -11.94
N ARG A 70 -22.55 -6.52 -12.99
CA ARG A 70 -21.94 -6.25 -14.29
C ARG A 70 -20.97 -5.06 -14.20
N LEU A 71 -21.34 -4.02 -13.48
CA LEU A 71 -20.52 -2.83 -13.26
C LEU A 71 -19.25 -3.16 -12.44
N ALA A 72 -19.33 -4.07 -11.48
CA ALA A 72 -18.18 -4.56 -10.71
C ALA A 72 -17.32 -5.62 -11.43
N SER A 73 -17.74 -6.10 -12.61
CA SER A 73 -17.12 -7.27 -13.24
C SER A 73 -15.78 -6.92 -13.91
N PRO A 74 -14.72 -7.72 -13.72
CA PRO A 74 -13.47 -7.60 -14.49
C PRO A 74 -13.69 -7.65 -16.01
N LYS A 75 -14.74 -8.35 -16.45
CA LYS A 75 -15.14 -8.49 -17.87
C LYS A 75 -15.67 -7.19 -18.47
N GLU A 76 -16.09 -6.22 -17.65
CA GLU A 76 -16.52 -4.91 -18.13
C GLU A 76 -15.34 -4.00 -18.50
N TYR A 77 -14.17 -4.25 -17.91
CA TYR A 77 -12.97 -3.42 -18.07
C TYR A 77 -11.82 -4.15 -18.77
N ALA A 78 -12.14 -5.18 -19.57
CA ALA A 78 -11.16 -5.96 -20.34
C ALA A 78 -9.96 -6.51 -19.53
N GLY A 79 -10.11 -6.69 -18.21
CA GLY A 79 -9.01 -7.13 -17.33
C GLY A 79 -8.03 -6.04 -16.89
N GLU A 80 -8.26 -4.77 -17.25
CA GLU A 80 -7.41 -3.63 -16.83
C GLU A 80 -7.49 -3.42 -15.31
N ARG A 81 -6.48 -3.90 -14.57
CA ARG A 81 -6.47 -3.96 -13.10
C ARG A 81 -6.79 -2.62 -12.42
N LEU A 82 -6.28 -1.50 -12.95
CA LEU A 82 -6.49 -0.18 -12.36
C LEU A 82 -7.95 0.29 -12.50
N LYS A 83 -8.56 0.06 -13.68
CA LYS A 83 -9.98 0.38 -13.92
C LYS A 83 -10.90 -0.48 -13.05
N ILE A 84 -10.58 -1.77 -12.90
CA ILE A 84 -11.35 -2.70 -12.05
C ILE A 84 -11.32 -2.25 -10.59
N LYS A 85 -10.13 -1.90 -10.09
CA LYS A 85 -9.97 -1.41 -8.73
C LYS A 85 -10.78 -0.13 -8.51
N ASN A 86 -10.61 0.87 -9.40
CA ASN A 86 -11.37 2.12 -9.34
C ASN A 86 -12.89 1.86 -9.38
N ALA A 87 -13.35 0.98 -10.27
CA ALA A 87 -14.76 0.62 -10.36
C ALA A 87 -15.33 0.03 -9.06
N LEU A 88 -14.60 -0.88 -8.42
CA LEU A 88 -15.00 -1.49 -7.15
C LEU A 88 -15.01 -0.47 -6.02
N ASP A 89 -13.95 0.33 -5.91
CA ASP A 89 -13.80 1.35 -4.86
C ASP A 89 -14.97 2.35 -4.96
N LEU A 90 -15.22 2.90 -6.15
CA LEU A 90 -16.29 3.85 -6.40
C LEU A 90 -17.68 3.25 -6.20
N LEU A 91 -17.92 2.02 -6.66
CA LEU A 91 -19.21 1.37 -6.46
C LEU A 91 -19.50 1.13 -4.98
N ASN A 92 -18.48 0.73 -4.22
CA ASN A 92 -18.61 0.47 -2.80
C ASN A 92 -18.78 1.76 -1.98
N GLU A 93 -18.19 2.87 -2.43
CA GLU A 93 -18.47 4.20 -1.89
C GLU A 93 -19.95 4.59 -2.09
N ILE A 94 -20.46 4.43 -3.32
CA ILE A 94 -21.85 4.72 -3.66
C ILE A 94 -22.83 3.82 -2.88
N THR A 95 -22.52 2.52 -2.76
CA THR A 95 -23.42 1.53 -2.14
C THR A 95 -23.26 1.42 -0.62
N TYR A 96 -22.33 2.14 -0.01
CA TYR A 96 -22.09 2.10 1.44
C TYR A 96 -23.36 2.42 2.25
N VAL A 97 -24.10 3.46 1.84
CA VAL A 97 -25.39 3.86 2.44
C VAL A 97 -26.47 2.78 2.38
N GLU A 98 -26.33 1.81 1.48
CA GLU A 98 -27.27 0.68 1.33
C GLU A 98 -26.92 -0.49 2.25
N GLY A 99 -25.82 -0.42 3.01
CA GLY A 99 -25.42 -1.44 3.98
C GLY A 99 -24.85 -2.70 3.36
N PHE A 100 -24.31 -2.60 2.15
CA PHE A 100 -23.55 -3.68 1.53
C PHE A 100 -22.39 -3.13 0.70
N ARG A 101 -21.44 -4.01 0.40
CA ARG A 101 -20.39 -3.80 -0.61
C ARG A 101 -20.34 -4.95 -1.58
N ILE A 102 -19.65 -4.75 -2.70
CA ILE A 102 -19.37 -5.77 -3.70
C ILE A 102 -17.87 -6.09 -3.67
N LYS A 103 -17.56 -7.39 -3.53
CA LYS A 103 -16.19 -7.92 -3.60
C LYS A 103 -16.06 -8.94 -4.71
N LEU A 104 -14.85 -9.11 -5.23
CA LEU A 104 -14.53 -10.16 -6.20
C LEU A 104 -14.12 -11.44 -5.47
N VAL A 105 -14.80 -12.54 -5.77
CA VAL A 105 -14.34 -13.90 -5.44
C VAL A 105 -13.86 -14.52 -6.75
N GLY A 106 -12.54 -14.47 -6.98
CA GLY A 106 -11.97 -14.74 -8.30
C GLY A 106 -12.38 -13.67 -9.31
N LEU A 107 -13.10 -14.07 -10.37
CA LEU A 107 -13.63 -13.15 -11.38
C LEU A 107 -15.09 -12.75 -11.14
N GLU A 108 -15.73 -13.31 -10.12
CA GLU A 108 -17.17 -13.17 -9.91
C GLU A 108 -17.49 -12.14 -8.81
N PRO A 109 -18.28 -11.09 -9.13
CA PRO A 109 -18.71 -10.10 -8.15
C PRO A 109 -19.79 -10.66 -7.21
N THR A 110 -19.57 -10.47 -5.91
CA THR A 110 -20.41 -11.00 -4.83
C THR A 110 -20.77 -9.91 -3.85
N PHE A 111 -22.01 -9.91 -3.37
CA PHE A 111 -22.48 -8.98 -2.36
C PHE A 111 -22.06 -9.44 -0.97
N GLU A 112 -21.64 -8.50 -0.14
CA GLU A 112 -21.31 -8.69 1.26
C GLU A 112 -22.02 -7.62 2.09
N LYS A 113 -22.79 -8.04 3.08
CA LYS A 113 -23.44 -7.12 4.01
C LYS A 113 -22.40 -6.47 4.91
N ILE A 114 -22.52 -5.17 5.14
CA ILE A 114 -21.62 -4.41 6.01
C ILE A 114 -22.42 -3.69 7.09
N ALA A 115 -21.77 -3.37 8.20
CA ALA A 115 -22.29 -2.41 9.16
C ALA A 115 -22.03 -1.00 8.61
N ILE A 116 -23.04 -0.14 8.64
CA ILE A 116 -22.88 1.27 8.28
C ILE A 116 -22.43 2.00 9.54
N ASP A 117 -21.28 2.66 9.44
CA ASP A 117 -20.74 3.53 10.47
C ASP A 117 -20.30 4.86 9.86
N TYR A 118 -20.85 5.95 10.36
CA TYR A 118 -20.48 7.33 10.03
C TYR A 118 -19.89 8.05 11.25
N SER A 119 -19.58 7.33 12.33
CA SER A 119 -18.74 7.90 13.37
C SER A 119 -17.39 8.28 12.73
N ASP A 120 -16.81 9.39 13.17
CA ASP A 120 -15.51 9.92 12.72
C ASP A 120 -14.34 8.99 13.10
N ASN A 121 -14.49 7.67 12.98
CA ASN A 121 -13.40 6.73 12.87
C ASN A 121 -12.96 6.76 11.42
N ASN A 122 -12.32 7.87 11.04
CA ASN A 122 -11.72 8.06 9.74
C ASN A 122 -10.85 6.83 9.44
N ASP A 123 -11.33 5.90 8.61
CA ASP A 123 -10.48 5.07 7.76
C ASP A 123 -9.84 6.05 6.74
N GLU A 124 -9.04 6.99 7.26
CA GLU A 124 -7.94 7.54 6.51
C GLU A 124 -7.19 6.36 5.93
N ARG A 125 -6.54 6.58 4.79
CA ARG A 125 -5.55 5.63 4.28
C ARG A 125 -4.41 5.58 5.29
N ALA A 126 -4.65 4.94 6.43
CA ALA A 126 -3.69 4.71 7.46
C ALA A 126 -2.59 3.95 6.74
N LEU A 127 -1.41 4.53 6.77
CA LEU A 127 -0.19 3.89 6.34
C LEU A 127 0.11 2.78 7.35
N THR A 128 -0.74 1.75 7.37
CA THR A 128 -0.67 0.71 8.37
C THR A 128 0.53 -0.17 8.09
N PRO A 129 1.40 -0.36 9.07
CA PRO A 129 2.37 -1.45 9.06
C PRO A 129 1.75 -2.76 8.59
N GLN A 130 2.30 -3.36 7.53
CA GLN A 130 2.07 -4.78 7.21
C GLN A 130 2.59 -5.70 8.33
N PRO A 131 2.11 -6.96 8.44
CA PRO A 131 2.63 -7.92 9.42
C PRO A 131 4.13 -8.17 9.28
N ALA A 132 4.73 -8.73 10.34
CA ALA A 132 6.14 -9.09 10.36
C ALA A 132 6.52 -9.95 9.14
N PRO A 133 7.55 -9.57 8.37
CA PRO A 133 8.10 -10.44 7.35
C PRO A 133 8.75 -11.66 7.99
N ASP A 134 8.84 -12.77 7.25
CA ASP A 134 9.54 -13.97 7.71
C ASP A 134 11.05 -13.71 7.72
N PHE A 135 11.55 -13.16 8.82
CA PHE A 135 12.98 -12.84 9.02
C PHE A 135 13.88 -14.08 8.97
N LEU A 136 13.35 -15.28 9.26
CA LEU A 136 14.11 -16.52 9.19
C LEU A 136 14.34 -16.94 7.73
N SER A 137 13.36 -16.68 6.86
CA SER A 137 13.50 -16.91 5.42
C SER A 137 14.55 -16.03 4.74
N LEU A 138 15.00 -14.95 5.40
CA LEU A 138 16.05 -14.06 4.89
C LEU A 138 17.45 -14.68 5.00
N GLY A 139 17.59 -15.90 5.58
CA GLY A 139 18.83 -16.68 5.62
C GLY A 139 20.04 -15.91 6.15
N LEU A 140 19.82 -15.00 7.10
CA LEU A 140 20.86 -14.22 7.77
C LEU A 140 21.71 -15.13 8.67
N GLU A 141 22.78 -14.58 9.25
CA GLU A 141 23.60 -15.29 10.22
C GLU A 141 22.74 -15.84 11.38
N SER A 142 23.14 -16.99 11.93
CA SER A 142 22.43 -17.67 13.01
C SER A 142 22.16 -16.71 14.17
N GLY A 143 20.91 -16.67 14.65
CA GLY A 143 20.47 -15.78 15.73
C GLY A 143 20.02 -14.38 15.28
N VAL A 144 20.50 -13.85 14.15
CA VAL A 144 20.12 -12.48 13.70
C VAL A 144 18.63 -12.41 13.36
N GLY A 145 18.10 -13.43 12.68
CA GLY A 145 16.66 -13.49 12.35
C GLY A 145 15.77 -13.48 13.60
N GLU A 146 16.14 -14.22 14.65
CA GLU A 146 15.42 -14.27 15.92
C GLU A 146 15.46 -12.93 16.65
N ILE A 147 16.62 -12.25 16.63
CA ILE A 147 16.76 -10.90 17.18
C ILE A 147 15.84 -9.92 16.42
N LEU A 148 15.77 -9.99 15.08
CA LEU A 148 14.90 -9.13 14.29
C LEU A 148 13.41 -9.36 14.57
N ILE A 149 12.99 -10.61 14.81
CA ILE A 149 11.63 -10.93 15.26
C ILE A 149 11.34 -10.27 16.60
N ASN A 150 12.20 -10.47 17.59
CA ASN A 150 12.03 -9.88 18.92
C ASN A 150 11.98 -8.35 18.86
N ARG A 151 12.82 -7.73 18.02
CA ARG A 151 12.82 -6.28 17.81
C ARG A 151 11.54 -5.81 17.15
N TRP A 152 11.03 -6.53 16.16
CA TRP A 152 9.74 -6.23 15.53
C TRP A 152 8.60 -6.19 16.55
N GLU A 153 8.51 -7.22 17.40
CA GLU A 153 7.53 -7.27 18.49
C GLU A 153 7.71 -6.13 19.49
N GLU A 154 8.96 -5.76 19.80
CA GLU A 154 9.26 -4.65 20.68
C GLU A 154 8.83 -3.31 20.08
N VAL A 155 9.04 -3.11 18.78
CA VAL A 155 8.57 -1.90 18.09
C VAL A 155 7.04 -1.82 18.14
N GLN A 156 6.34 -2.93 17.91
CA GLN A 156 4.87 -2.97 17.99
C GLN A 156 4.39 -2.54 19.38
N LYS A 157 4.98 -3.10 20.44
CA LYS A 157 4.66 -2.70 21.83
C LYS A 157 4.91 -1.21 22.08
N CYS A 158 6.00 -0.65 21.54
CA CYS A 158 6.27 0.78 21.67
C CYS A 158 5.24 1.63 20.91
N VAL A 159 4.83 1.22 19.71
CA VAL A 159 3.80 1.91 18.92
C VAL A 159 2.48 1.90 19.66
N ASP A 160 2.02 0.73 20.12
CA ASP A 160 0.74 0.55 20.83
C ASP A 160 0.69 1.37 22.14
N ALA A 161 1.85 1.61 22.76
CA ALA A 161 1.99 2.39 23.97
C ALA A 161 2.24 3.91 23.73
N GLY A 162 2.29 4.37 22.48
CA GLY A 162 2.62 5.76 22.14
C GLY A 162 4.09 6.17 22.38
N ALA A 163 4.98 5.21 22.56
CA ALA A 163 6.41 5.42 22.79
C ALA A 163 7.18 5.62 21.46
N HIS A 164 6.76 6.60 20.65
CA HIS A 164 7.18 6.78 19.26
C HIS A 164 8.70 6.93 19.08
N LEU A 165 9.37 7.74 19.90
CA LEU A 165 10.83 7.88 19.83
C LEU A 165 11.54 6.53 20.04
N SER A 166 11.07 5.73 21.01
CA SER A 166 11.66 4.41 21.29
C SER A 166 11.44 3.45 20.12
N ALA A 167 10.22 3.44 19.56
CA ALA A 167 9.89 2.65 18.37
C ALA A 167 10.84 3.00 17.21
N ILE A 168 11.02 4.28 16.91
CA ILE A 168 11.87 4.76 15.80
C ILE A 168 13.34 4.39 16.02
N ILE A 169 13.85 4.48 17.25
CA ILE A 169 15.21 4.07 17.59
C ILE A 169 15.39 2.57 17.30
N ILE A 170 14.42 1.74 17.70
CA ILE A 170 14.47 0.30 17.45
C ILE A 170 14.38 0.03 15.94
N MET A 171 13.47 0.68 15.21
CA MET A 171 13.37 0.58 13.75
C MET A 171 14.70 0.91 13.04
N GLY A 172 15.37 1.99 13.45
CA GLY A 172 16.69 2.35 12.92
C GLY A 172 17.76 1.29 13.22
N SER A 173 17.71 0.69 14.41
CA SER A 173 18.59 -0.44 14.78
C SER A 173 18.29 -1.71 13.99
N MET A 174 17.02 -1.98 13.69
CA MET A 174 16.60 -3.13 12.88
C MET A 174 17.08 -2.98 11.44
N LEU A 175 16.93 -1.79 10.85
CA LEU A 175 17.44 -1.50 9.52
C LEU A 175 18.96 -1.71 9.42
N GLU A 176 19.71 -1.29 10.44
CA GLU A 176 21.15 -1.52 10.53
C GLU A 176 21.50 -3.02 10.58
N GLY A 177 20.88 -3.77 11.50
CA GLY A 177 21.11 -5.21 11.64
C GLY A 177 20.74 -5.99 10.37
N LEU A 178 19.63 -5.63 9.74
CA LEU A 178 19.18 -6.21 8.47
C LEU A 178 20.20 -5.97 7.35
N LEU A 179 20.58 -4.73 7.10
CA LEU A 179 21.54 -4.39 6.04
C LEU A 179 22.90 -5.04 6.28
N LEU A 180 23.38 -5.03 7.52
CA LEU A 180 24.63 -5.67 7.90
C LEU A 180 24.59 -7.18 7.60
N GLY A 181 23.51 -7.86 8.01
CA GLY A 181 23.33 -9.28 7.74
C GLY A 181 23.33 -9.60 6.24
N VAL A 182 22.68 -8.79 5.42
CA VAL A 182 22.69 -8.98 3.95
C VAL A 182 24.06 -8.71 3.35
N CYS A 183 24.79 -7.70 3.83
CA CYS A 183 26.18 -7.43 3.43
C CYS A 183 27.11 -8.60 3.78
N GLN A 184 26.98 -9.17 4.98
CA GLN A 184 27.79 -10.32 5.44
C GLN A 184 27.53 -11.59 4.62
N ARG A 185 26.31 -11.77 4.09
CA ARG A 185 25.98 -12.86 3.14
C ARG A 185 26.63 -12.68 1.77
N ASN A 186 26.90 -11.44 1.38
CA ASN A 186 27.34 -11.09 0.03
C ASN A 186 28.67 -10.31 0.03
N PRO A 187 29.71 -10.77 0.75
CA PRO A 187 30.91 -9.98 1.04
C PRO A 187 31.68 -9.63 -0.23
N ALA A 188 31.69 -10.54 -1.21
CA ALA A 188 32.37 -10.34 -2.48
C ALA A 188 31.74 -9.23 -3.33
N VAL A 189 30.43 -9.00 -3.22
CA VAL A 189 29.71 -7.94 -3.94
C VAL A 189 30.00 -6.60 -3.29
N VAL A 190 29.78 -6.51 -1.97
CA VAL A 190 29.85 -5.24 -1.25
C VAL A 190 31.28 -4.73 -1.07
N ASN A 191 32.26 -5.61 -0.87
CA ASN A 191 33.67 -5.18 -0.73
C ASN A 191 34.28 -4.68 -2.04
N ARG A 192 33.69 -5.02 -3.19
CA ARG A 192 34.08 -4.49 -4.52
C ARG A 192 33.31 -3.23 -4.90
N CYS A 193 32.30 -2.84 -4.14
CA CYS A 193 31.54 -1.63 -4.39
C CYS A 193 32.44 -0.39 -4.23
N PRO A 194 32.39 0.60 -5.15
CA PRO A 194 33.18 1.82 -5.02
C PRO A 194 32.91 2.61 -3.73
N SER A 195 31.70 2.55 -3.18
CA SER A 195 31.33 3.19 -1.90
C SER A 195 31.66 2.35 -0.67
N ALA A 196 32.26 1.16 -0.81
CA ALA A 196 32.68 0.36 0.33
C ALA A 196 33.61 1.20 1.23
N PRO A 197 33.32 1.31 2.53
CA PRO A 197 34.08 2.16 3.42
C PRO A 197 35.50 1.62 3.59
N LYS A 198 36.48 2.51 3.46
CA LYS A 198 37.91 2.19 3.52
C LYS A 198 38.61 2.95 4.62
N HIS A 199 39.66 2.37 5.20
CA HIS A 199 40.52 3.11 6.10
C HIS A 199 41.35 4.13 5.31
N LYS A 200 41.50 5.34 5.87
CA LYS A 200 42.17 6.46 5.19
C LYS A 200 43.69 6.25 5.06
N ASP A 201 44.29 5.50 5.98
CA ASP A 201 45.71 5.21 6.09
C ASP A 201 46.20 4.22 5.02
N ASN A 202 45.44 3.16 4.78
CA ASN A 202 45.89 2.02 3.96
C ASN A 202 44.97 1.69 2.77
N GLY A 203 43.82 2.36 2.65
CA GLY A 203 42.86 2.18 1.55
C GLY A 203 42.14 0.82 1.55
N LYS A 204 42.35 -0.03 2.56
CA LYS A 204 41.66 -1.31 2.70
C LYS A 204 40.22 -1.10 3.15
N VAL A 205 39.33 -1.96 2.65
CA VAL A 205 37.93 -1.98 3.08
C VAL A 205 37.87 -2.34 4.57
N LYS A 206 37.07 -1.59 5.33
CA LYS A 206 36.89 -1.80 6.77
C LYS A 206 36.21 -3.14 7.05
N HIS A 207 36.43 -3.69 8.25
CA HIS A 207 35.64 -4.85 8.70
C HIS A 207 34.18 -4.46 8.88
N PHE A 208 33.25 -5.38 8.61
CA PHE A 208 31.80 -5.10 8.68
C PHE A 208 31.33 -4.52 10.01
N ALA A 209 31.96 -4.90 11.12
CA ALA A 209 31.65 -4.35 12.45
C ALA A 209 31.92 -2.83 12.58
N GLU A 210 32.71 -2.26 11.66
CA GLU A 210 33.05 -0.83 11.63
C GLU A 210 32.21 -0.04 10.61
N TRP A 211 31.30 -0.71 9.90
CA TRP A 211 30.44 -0.06 8.92
C TRP A 211 29.30 0.64 9.64
N LYS A 212 29.12 1.93 9.35
CA LYS A 212 28.01 2.72 9.87
C LYS A 212 26.75 2.46 9.05
N LEU A 213 25.58 2.65 9.66
CA LEU A 213 24.28 2.59 8.95
C LEU A 213 24.27 3.45 7.67
N SER A 214 24.88 4.64 7.69
CA SER A 214 25.01 5.48 6.51
C SER A 214 25.79 4.83 5.35
N GLU A 215 26.85 4.09 5.68
CA GLU A 215 27.71 3.40 4.72
C GLU A 215 26.98 2.15 4.18
N LEU A 216 26.30 1.40 5.06
CA LEU A 216 25.46 0.26 4.69
C LEU A 216 24.35 0.66 3.71
N ILE A 217 23.59 1.72 3.99
CA ILE A 217 22.55 2.25 3.09
C ILE A 217 23.15 2.64 1.73
N GLY A 218 24.29 3.34 1.75
CA GLY A 218 24.96 3.80 0.53
C GLY A 218 25.43 2.65 -0.36
N VAL A 219 26.08 1.65 0.24
CA VAL A 219 26.56 0.48 -0.48
C VAL A 219 25.39 -0.34 -1.01
N ALA A 220 24.38 -0.63 -0.19
CA ALA A 220 23.21 -1.41 -0.59
C ALA A 220 22.48 -0.80 -1.79
N HIS A 221 22.29 0.52 -1.79
CA HIS A 221 21.72 1.20 -2.96
C HIS A 221 22.62 1.10 -4.19
N GLN A 222 23.93 1.34 -4.05
CA GLN A 222 24.85 1.34 -5.19
C GLN A 222 24.98 -0.03 -5.87
N VAL A 223 24.84 -1.12 -5.11
CA VAL A 223 24.83 -2.48 -5.66
C VAL A 223 23.43 -2.91 -6.15
N GLY A 224 22.44 -2.01 -6.14
CA GLY A 224 21.09 -2.24 -6.66
C GLY A 224 20.16 -3.00 -5.72
N TRP A 225 20.46 -3.06 -4.42
CA TRP A 225 19.63 -3.77 -3.45
C TRP A 225 18.55 -2.91 -2.81
N LEU A 226 18.71 -1.59 -2.82
CA LEU A 226 17.71 -0.63 -2.36
C LEU A 226 17.39 0.35 -3.48
N ASP A 227 16.11 0.66 -3.66
CA ASP A 227 15.70 1.71 -4.58
C ASP A 227 16.04 3.12 -4.04
N MET A 228 16.02 4.12 -4.92
CA MET A 228 16.49 5.49 -4.58
C MET A 228 15.66 6.15 -3.48
N ASP A 229 14.36 5.94 -3.49
CA ASP A 229 13.42 6.39 -2.46
C ASP A 229 13.74 5.72 -1.12
N VAL A 230 13.87 4.39 -1.09
CA VAL A 230 14.22 3.63 0.11
C VAL A 230 15.55 4.08 0.69
N ARG A 231 16.56 4.37 -0.16
CA ARG A 231 17.81 4.99 0.28
C ARG A 231 17.60 6.33 0.99
N LYS A 232 16.85 7.25 0.39
CA LYS A 232 16.64 8.60 0.95
C LYS A 232 15.89 8.54 2.28
N PHE A 233 14.84 7.74 2.34
CA PHE A 233 14.07 7.59 3.57
C PHE A 233 14.82 6.81 4.65
N SER A 234 15.66 5.84 4.28
CA SER A 234 16.56 5.16 5.22
C SER A 234 17.56 6.12 5.87
N HIS A 235 18.09 7.09 5.12
CA HIS A 235 18.91 8.14 5.71
C HIS A 235 18.13 9.02 6.68
N SER A 236 16.87 9.32 6.37
CA SER A 236 15.99 10.08 7.27
C SER A 236 15.69 9.29 8.56
N LEU A 237 15.37 8.00 8.44
CA LEU A 237 15.18 7.10 9.60
C LEU A 237 16.44 7.02 10.47
N ARG A 238 17.63 6.93 9.88
CA ARG A 238 18.90 7.01 10.62
C ARG A 238 18.99 8.30 11.44
N ASP A 239 18.60 9.43 10.85
CA ASP A 239 18.70 10.73 11.52
C ASP A 239 17.69 10.83 12.69
N PHE A 240 16.47 10.30 12.53
CA PHE A 240 15.54 10.19 13.66
C PHE A 240 16.02 9.22 14.74
N ARG A 241 16.64 8.09 14.37
CA ARG A 241 17.25 7.17 15.34
C ARG A 241 18.34 7.85 16.16
N ASN A 242 19.09 8.78 15.58
CA ASN A 242 20.14 9.52 16.30
C ASN A 242 19.58 10.45 17.39
N LEU A 243 18.26 10.71 17.42
CA LEU A 243 17.59 11.39 18.53
C LEU A 243 17.61 10.59 19.84
N ILE A 244 18.11 9.35 19.83
CA ILE A 244 18.54 8.65 21.06
C ILE A 244 19.52 9.49 21.90
N HIS A 245 20.26 10.39 21.27
CA HIS A 245 21.13 11.34 21.94
C HIS A 245 20.34 12.61 22.33
N PRO A 246 20.13 12.91 23.63
CA PRO A 246 19.31 14.04 24.04
C PRO A 246 19.79 15.40 23.52
N TYR A 247 21.10 15.59 23.37
CA TYR A 247 21.68 16.81 22.81
C TYR A 247 21.36 16.97 21.31
N GLU A 248 21.29 15.88 20.55
CA GLU A 248 20.87 15.92 19.15
C GLU A 248 19.41 16.37 19.05
N GLN A 249 18.54 15.84 19.91
CA GLN A 249 17.14 16.26 19.98
C GLN A 249 16.99 17.73 20.40
N MET A 250 17.78 18.20 21.37
CA MET A 250 17.78 19.59 21.80
C MET A 250 18.19 20.55 20.67
N VAL A 251 19.20 20.18 19.88
CA VAL A 251 19.71 21.01 18.77
C VAL A 251 18.73 21.03 17.60
N THR A 252 18.21 19.86 17.21
CA THR A 252 17.31 19.71 16.07
C THR A 252 15.89 20.20 16.37
N LYS A 253 15.48 20.18 17.66
CA LYS A 253 14.12 20.48 18.13
C LYS A 253 13.05 19.62 17.45
N VAL A 254 13.42 18.40 17.08
CA VAL A 254 12.52 17.42 16.48
C VAL A 254 11.93 16.57 17.61
N TYR A 255 10.62 16.35 17.56
CA TYR A 255 9.88 15.55 18.53
C TYR A 255 9.05 14.54 17.75
N PRO A 256 9.55 13.30 17.58
CA PRO A 256 8.83 12.31 16.80
C PRO A 256 7.47 11.97 17.43
N ASP A 257 6.45 11.99 16.58
CA ASP A 257 5.07 11.70 16.88
C ASP A 257 4.61 10.41 16.16
N GLU A 258 3.32 10.12 16.24
CA GLU A 258 2.70 8.96 15.60
C GLU A 258 2.92 8.92 14.09
N ASP A 259 2.81 10.07 13.41
CA ASP A 259 3.04 10.18 11.97
C ASP A 259 4.50 9.86 11.60
N THR A 260 5.45 10.46 12.34
CA THR A 260 6.88 10.19 12.15
C THR A 260 7.20 8.72 12.37
N CYS A 261 6.57 8.11 13.36
CA CYS A 261 6.69 6.69 13.68
C CYS A 261 6.13 5.80 12.57
N SER A 262 4.94 6.12 12.07
CA SER A 262 4.27 5.38 10.99
C SER A 262 5.06 5.43 9.68
N ILE A 263 5.56 6.62 9.31
CA ILE A 263 6.45 6.79 8.15
C ILE A 263 7.72 5.95 8.34
N SER A 264 8.36 6.04 9.51
CA SER A 264 9.57 5.28 9.82
C SER A 264 9.36 3.76 9.68
N TRP A 265 8.19 3.27 10.06
CA TRP A 265 7.85 1.86 9.92
C TRP A 265 7.80 1.43 8.46
N LEU A 266 7.14 2.24 7.62
CA LEU A 266 7.07 1.96 6.18
C LEU A 266 8.46 1.92 5.54
N VAL A 267 9.41 2.74 6.01
CA VAL A 267 10.80 2.70 5.51
C VAL A 267 11.44 1.34 5.80
N VAL A 268 11.29 0.82 7.00
CA VAL A 268 11.81 -0.51 7.36
C VAL A 268 11.17 -1.58 6.47
N GLN A 269 9.86 -1.51 6.26
CA GLN A 269 9.14 -2.47 5.41
C GLN A 269 9.58 -2.42 3.95
N ALA A 270 9.73 -1.22 3.39
CA ALA A 270 10.22 -1.04 2.03
C ALA A 270 11.64 -1.60 1.88
N ALA A 271 12.53 -1.33 2.83
CA ALA A 271 13.88 -1.90 2.84
C ALA A 271 13.87 -3.44 2.91
N ILE A 272 13.01 -4.03 3.74
CA ILE A 272 12.88 -5.50 3.80
C ILE A 272 12.37 -6.06 2.47
N ASN A 273 11.36 -5.43 1.87
CA ASN A 273 10.81 -5.85 0.59
C ASN A 273 11.85 -5.78 -0.54
N ASP A 274 12.67 -4.74 -0.56
CA ASP A 274 13.78 -4.58 -1.49
C ASP A 274 14.83 -5.68 -1.32
N LEU A 275 15.29 -5.90 -0.09
CA LEU A 275 16.30 -6.91 0.22
C LEU A 275 15.80 -8.35 0.00
N ALA A 276 14.52 -8.61 0.26
CA ALA A 276 13.90 -9.91 0.01
C ALA A 276 13.92 -10.28 -1.49
N ARG A 277 13.84 -9.30 -2.40
CA ARG A 277 13.99 -9.56 -3.85
C ARG A 277 15.40 -10.03 -4.20
N VAL A 278 16.41 -9.46 -3.54
CA VAL A 278 17.83 -9.80 -3.75
C VAL A 278 18.14 -11.18 -3.20
N ILE A 279 17.63 -11.51 -2.00
CA ILE A 279 17.94 -12.78 -1.32
C ILE A 279 17.28 -13.99 -2.00
N LYS A 280 16.14 -13.79 -2.67
CA LYS A 280 15.42 -14.83 -3.40
C LYS A 280 15.93 -15.06 -4.83
N ALA A 281 16.78 -14.18 -5.35
CA ALA A 281 17.38 -14.26 -6.69
C ALA A 281 18.71 -15.04 -6.65
#